data_AF-A0A2K0X650-F1
#
_entry.id   AF-A0A2K0X650-F1
#
_cell.length_a   1.000
_cell.length_b   1.000
_cell.length_c   1.000
_cell.angle_alpha   90.00
_cell.angle_beta   90.00
_cell.angle_gamma   90.00
#
_symmetry.space_group_name_H-M   'P 1'
#
loop_
_entity.id
_entity.type
_entity.pdbx_description
1 polymer ?
#
loop_
_entity_poly.entity_id
_entity_poly.type
_entity_poly.pdbx_seq_one_letter_code
_entity_poly.pdbx_strand_id
1 'polypeptide(L)'
;MNKLSKKTKILIVCISIVVAIVCFITLFLHHIDNNAFNAQIDSKEKIASYRANYNYIDVYKQKDKIIINTYSDSKFDEPNRIVVPFKGKLSKSDILVKWKTANGDVVEQDSDSILAASVIIEKNGKTICNENINFCEKGWNALNDALRIQQHK
;
A
#
# COMPACT_ATOMS: atom_id res chain seq x y z
N MET A 1 8.54 -53.97 -2.40
CA MET A 1 7.51 -52.91 -2.32
C MET A 1 7.16 -52.70 -0.85
N ASN A 2 7.76 -51.70 -0.18
CA ASN A 2 7.63 -51.54 1.26
C ASN A 2 6.22 -51.05 1.61
N LYS A 3 5.44 -51.90 2.29
CA LYS A 3 4.07 -51.60 2.70
C LYS A 3 4.13 -50.60 3.86
N LEU A 4 3.80 -49.34 3.59
CA LEU A 4 3.80 -48.29 4.60
C LEU A 4 2.89 -48.66 5.78
N SER A 5 3.41 -48.54 7.00
CA SER A 5 2.65 -48.85 8.21
C SER A 5 1.44 -47.91 8.37
N LYS A 6 0.36 -48.38 9.02
CA LYS A 6 -0.82 -47.53 9.29
C LYS A 6 -0.45 -46.21 9.99
N LYS A 7 0.52 -46.25 10.90
CA LYS A 7 1.03 -45.05 11.61
C LYS A 7 1.68 -44.04 10.66
N THR A 8 2.50 -44.52 9.72
CA THR A 8 3.16 -43.67 8.71
C THR A 8 2.14 -43.02 7.77
N LYS A 9 1.08 -43.75 7.38
CA LYS A 9 0.00 -43.19 6.53
C LYS A 9 -0.79 -42.10 7.27
N ILE A 10 -1.11 -42.32 8.54
CA ILE A 10 -1.79 -41.32 9.38
C ILE A 10 -0.93 -40.06 9.52
N LEU A 11 0.37 -40.22 9.78
CA LEU A 11 1.30 -39.09 9.88
C LEU A 11 1.36 -38.26 8.59
N ILE A 12 1.43 -38.92 7.43
CA ILE A 12 1.43 -38.23 6.12
C ILE A 12 0.13 -37.45 5.92
N VAL A 13 -1.02 -38.04 6.24
CA VAL A 13 -2.32 -37.36 6.14
C VAL A 13 -2.35 -36.12 7.05
N CYS A 14 -1.87 -36.22 8.28
CA CYS A 14 -1.78 -35.09 9.20
C CYS A 14 -0.90 -33.96 8.64
N ILE A 15 0.28 -34.29 8.11
CA ILE A 15 1.19 -33.29 7.50
C ILE A 15 0.51 -32.63 6.30
N SER A 16 -0.13 -33.40 5.42
CA SER A 16 -0.84 -32.86 4.25
C SER A 16 -1.96 -31.90 4.65
N ILE A 17 -2.70 -32.20 5.73
CA ILE A 17 -3.75 -31.32 6.26
C ILE A 17 -3.13 -30.01 6.77
N VAL A 18 -2.03 -30.07 7.53
CA VAL A 18 -1.36 -28.87 8.05
C VAL A 18 -0.88 -27.98 6.90
N VAL A 19 -0.24 -28.57 5.87
CA VAL A 19 0.22 -27.81 4.69
C VAL A 19 -0.96 -27.16 3.97
N ALA A 20 -2.07 -27.88 3.78
CA ALA A 20 -3.27 -27.34 3.14
C ALA A 20 -3.87 -26.16 3.94
N ILE A 21 -3.91 -26.25 5.27
CA ILE A 21 -4.38 -25.17 6.15
C ILE A 21 -3.46 -23.94 6.02
N VAL A 22 -2.14 -24.14 6.07
CA VAL A 22 -1.18 -23.03 5.91
C VAL A 22 -1.35 -22.35 4.56
N CYS A 23 -1.47 -23.11 3.47
CA CYS A 23 -1.73 -22.57 2.13
C CYS A 23 -3.07 -21.82 2.05
N PHE A 24 -4.12 -22.33 2.69
CA PHE A 24 -5.41 -21.63 2.74
C PHE A 24 -5.31 -20.31 3.50
N ILE A 25 -4.62 -20.29 4.63
CA ILE A 25 -4.42 -19.07 5.44
C ILE A 25 -3.64 -18.04 4.63
N THR A 26 -2.55 -18.41 3.95
CA THR A 26 -1.76 -17.46 3.14
C THR A 26 -2.55 -16.90 1.97
N LEU A 27 -3.30 -17.74 1.24
CA LEU A 27 -4.18 -17.29 0.15
C LEU A 27 -5.29 -16.37 0.66
N PHE A 28 -5.89 -16.70 1.81
CA PHE A 28 -6.96 -15.90 2.41
C PHE A 28 -6.46 -14.54 2.92
N LEU A 29 -5.28 -14.50 3.55
CA LEU A 29 -4.62 -13.25 3.95
C LEU A 29 -4.31 -12.37 2.73
N HIS A 30 -3.72 -12.95 1.69
CA HIS A 30 -3.43 -12.23 0.44
C HIS A 30 -4.70 -11.64 -0.21
N HIS A 31 -5.82 -12.38 -0.17
CA HIS A 31 -7.10 -11.91 -0.68
C HIS A 31 -7.69 -10.77 0.16
N ILE A 32 -7.51 -10.76 1.48
CA ILE A 32 -7.95 -9.66 2.35
C ILE A 32 -7.18 -8.37 2.03
N ASP A 33 -5.87 -8.44 1.89
CA ASP A 33 -5.02 -7.27 1.62
C ASP A 33 -5.38 -6.62 0.27
N ASN A 34 -5.52 -7.44 -0.78
CA ASN A 34 -5.93 -6.96 -2.10
C ASN A 34 -7.35 -6.35 -2.09
N ASN A 35 -8.28 -6.95 -1.34
CA ASN A 35 -9.62 -6.40 -1.20
C ASN A 35 -9.66 -5.12 -0.36
N ALA A 36 -8.72 -4.93 0.57
CA ALA A 36 -8.66 -3.73 1.39
C ALA A 36 -8.33 -2.49 0.55
N PHE A 37 -7.53 -2.59 -0.53
CA PHE A 37 -7.34 -1.50 -1.50
C PHE A 37 -8.50 -1.38 -2.50
N ASN A 38 -9.07 -2.51 -2.93
CA ASN A 38 -10.16 -2.53 -3.92
C ASN A 38 -11.56 -2.27 -3.35
N ALA A 39 -11.70 -2.20 -2.02
CA ALA A 39 -12.96 -1.84 -1.38
C ALA A 39 -13.42 -0.48 -1.93
N GLN A 40 -14.52 -0.52 -2.67
CA GLN A 40 -15.11 0.61 -3.38
C GLN A 40 -15.47 1.69 -2.35
N ILE A 41 -14.75 2.80 -2.38
CA ILE A 41 -15.09 3.96 -1.56
C ILE A 41 -16.14 4.76 -2.33
N ASP A 42 -17.24 5.12 -1.68
CA ASP A 42 -18.28 5.94 -2.30
C ASP A 42 -17.65 7.27 -2.76
N SER A 43 -17.87 7.65 -4.02
CA SER A 43 -17.36 8.90 -4.57
C SER A 43 -17.86 10.13 -3.81
N LYS A 44 -18.99 10.02 -3.11
CA LYS A 44 -19.53 11.06 -2.21
C LYS A 44 -18.68 11.30 -0.97
N GLU A 45 -17.85 10.33 -0.56
CA GLU A 45 -16.94 10.46 0.59
C GLU A 45 -15.58 11.07 0.19
N LYS A 46 -15.34 11.31 -1.12
CA LYS A 46 -14.11 11.90 -1.64
C LYS A 46 -14.03 13.38 -1.28
N ILE A 47 -12.94 13.77 -0.62
CA ILE A 47 -12.65 15.15 -0.24
C ILE A 47 -11.83 15.85 -1.32
N ALA A 48 -10.81 15.17 -1.84
CA ALA A 48 -9.92 15.72 -2.84
C ALA A 48 -9.22 14.62 -3.65
N SER A 49 -8.86 14.96 -4.88
CA SER A 49 -7.97 14.19 -5.74
C SER A 49 -6.85 15.10 -6.20
N TYR A 50 -5.63 14.56 -6.19
CA TYR A 50 -4.43 15.21 -6.68
C TYR A 50 -3.77 14.31 -7.71
N ARG A 51 -3.24 14.91 -8.77
CA ARG A 51 -2.59 14.20 -9.86
C ARG A 51 -1.33 14.94 -10.30
N ALA A 52 -0.23 14.24 -10.42
CA ALA A 52 0.98 14.74 -11.07
C ALA A 52 1.48 13.66 -12.04
N ASN A 53 1.51 13.97 -13.33
CA ASN A 53 1.83 13.03 -14.39
C ASN A 53 0.99 11.75 -14.29
N TYR A 54 1.63 10.64 -13.97
CA TYR A 54 1.04 9.31 -13.85
C TYR A 54 0.70 8.95 -12.40
N ASN A 55 0.92 9.84 -11.44
CA ASN A 55 0.75 9.60 -10.01
C ASN A 55 -0.53 10.25 -9.49
N TYR A 56 -1.24 9.54 -8.62
CA TYR A 56 -2.54 9.91 -8.10
C TYR A 56 -2.57 9.78 -6.58
N ILE A 57 -3.23 10.74 -5.94
CA ILE A 57 -3.52 10.73 -4.51
C ILE A 57 -4.98 11.10 -4.33
N ASP A 58 -5.77 10.16 -3.83
CA ASP A 58 -7.17 10.38 -3.49
C ASP A 58 -7.36 10.37 -1.98
N VAL A 59 -8.02 11.40 -1.45
CA VAL A 59 -8.30 11.53 -0.02
C VAL A 59 -9.80 11.46 0.22
N TYR A 60 -10.21 10.58 1.11
CA TYR A 60 -11.60 10.32 1.48
C TYR A 60 -11.82 10.52 2.97
N LYS A 61 -13.03 10.94 3.34
CA LYS A 61 -13.50 10.97 4.72
C LYS A 61 -14.61 9.94 4.90
N GLN A 62 -14.31 8.84 5.59
CA GLN A 62 -15.27 7.79 5.88
C GLN A 62 -15.46 7.64 7.40
N LYS A 63 -16.67 7.87 7.91
CA LYS A 63 -17.00 7.77 9.36
C LYS A 63 -15.96 8.46 10.25
N ASP A 64 -15.21 7.71 11.04
CA ASP A 64 -14.19 8.18 11.99
C ASP A 64 -12.75 7.96 11.49
N LYS A 65 -12.55 7.90 10.16
CA LYS A 65 -11.23 7.77 9.54
C LYS A 65 -11.08 8.65 8.30
N ILE A 66 -9.84 8.91 7.94
CA ILE A 66 -9.39 9.43 6.66
C ILE A 66 -8.76 8.26 5.91
N ILE A 67 -9.05 8.14 4.62
CA ILE A 67 -8.42 7.14 3.75
C ILE A 67 -7.66 7.91 2.68
N ILE A 68 -6.37 7.60 2.52
CA ILE A 68 -5.50 8.17 1.49
C ILE A 68 -5.10 7.01 0.60
N ASN A 69 -5.63 6.98 -0.63
CA ASN A 69 -5.19 6.03 -1.65
C ASN A 69 -4.14 6.71 -2.52
N THR A 70 -3.00 6.06 -2.70
CA THR A 70 -1.92 6.52 -3.56
C THR A 70 -1.60 5.45 -4.57
N TYR A 71 -1.50 5.83 -5.84
CA TYR A 71 -1.27 4.90 -6.92
C TYR A 71 -0.69 5.61 -8.13
N SER A 72 -0.04 4.85 -9.00
CA SER A 72 0.51 5.32 -10.27
C SER A 72 0.12 4.39 -11.41
N ASP A 73 0.04 4.93 -12.62
CA ASP A 73 -0.09 4.10 -13.84
C ASP A 73 1.22 3.36 -14.17
N SER A 74 2.30 3.62 -13.42
CA SER A 74 3.61 2.99 -13.58
C SER A 74 3.64 1.54 -13.11
N LYS A 75 4.33 0.67 -13.87
CA LYS A 75 4.61 -0.72 -13.45
C LYS A 75 5.59 -0.81 -12.28
N PHE A 76 6.28 0.28 -11.96
CA PHE A 76 7.21 0.37 -10.83
C PHE A 76 6.50 0.68 -9.51
N ASP A 77 5.20 0.95 -9.54
CA ASP A 77 4.42 1.32 -8.36
C ASP A 77 3.77 0.10 -7.68
N GLU A 78 3.62 0.20 -6.36
CA GLU A 78 2.71 -0.62 -5.59
C GLU A 78 1.64 0.29 -4.97
N PRO A 79 0.38 0.22 -5.43
CA PRO A 79 -0.69 1.04 -4.87
C PRO A 79 -0.80 0.86 -3.36
N ASN A 80 -0.92 1.96 -2.63
CA ASN A 80 -0.93 1.97 -1.17
C ASN A 80 -2.18 2.68 -0.62
N ARG A 81 -2.71 2.18 0.49
CA ARG A 81 -3.84 2.76 1.22
C ARG A 81 -3.44 3.04 2.66
N ILE A 82 -3.44 4.31 3.01
CA ILE A 82 -3.18 4.76 4.37
C ILE A 82 -4.51 5.07 5.04
N VAL A 83 -4.72 4.53 6.24
CA VAL A 83 -5.93 4.76 7.03
C VAL A 83 -5.56 5.47 8.32
N VAL A 84 -6.08 6.70 8.48
CA VAL A 84 -5.79 7.55 9.64
C VAL A 84 -7.06 7.71 10.47
N PRO A 85 -7.09 7.29 11.75
CA PRO A 85 -8.20 7.54 12.64
C PRO A 85 -8.41 9.05 12.84
N PHE A 86 -9.62 9.54 12.55
CA PHE A 86 -9.96 10.95 12.66
C PHE A 86 -11.47 11.16 12.78
N LYS A 87 -11.88 11.75 13.91
CA LYS A 87 -13.26 12.18 14.17
C LYS A 87 -13.40 13.66 13.82
N GLY A 88 -14.37 13.99 12.99
CA GLY A 88 -14.67 15.38 12.61
C GLY A 88 -14.79 15.60 11.11
N LYS A 89 -15.03 16.86 10.73
CA LYS A 89 -15.11 17.27 9.33
C LYS A 89 -13.72 17.55 8.78
N LEU A 90 -13.47 17.11 7.56
CA LEU A 90 -12.28 17.40 6.79
C LEU A 90 -12.69 18.12 5.50
N SER A 91 -11.91 19.11 5.09
CA SER A 91 -12.09 19.88 3.86
C SER A 91 -10.80 19.85 3.04
N LYS A 92 -10.89 20.18 1.75
CA LYS A 92 -9.72 20.18 0.86
C LYS A 92 -8.60 21.10 1.34
N SER A 93 -8.93 22.25 1.95
CA SER A 93 -7.93 23.20 2.47
C SER A 93 -7.14 22.68 3.67
N ASP A 94 -7.63 21.62 4.33
CA ASP A 94 -6.91 20.97 5.42
C ASP A 94 -5.81 20.02 4.90
N ILE A 95 -5.70 19.83 3.58
CA ILE A 95 -4.82 18.84 2.93
C ILE A 95 -3.79 19.57 2.07
N LEU A 96 -2.52 19.26 2.30
CA LEU A 96 -1.39 19.73 1.52
C LEU A 96 -0.65 18.54 0.90
N VAL A 97 -0.47 18.58 -0.42
CA VAL A 97 0.35 17.62 -1.16
C VAL A 97 1.60 18.34 -1.66
N LYS A 98 2.77 17.79 -1.34
CA LYS A 98 4.06 18.26 -1.86
C LYS A 98 4.64 17.16 -2.75
N TRP A 99 4.75 17.43 -4.05
CA TRP A 99 5.39 16.50 -4.99
C TRP A 99 6.90 16.54 -4.84
N LYS A 100 7.54 15.38 -5.00
CA LYS A 100 8.96 15.23 -4.68
C LYS A 100 9.72 14.40 -5.70
N THR A 101 11.00 14.73 -5.85
CA THR A 101 11.99 13.88 -6.54
C THR A 101 12.34 12.66 -5.70
N ALA A 102 13.09 11.71 -6.28
CA ALA A 102 13.64 10.57 -5.53
C ALA A 102 14.53 10.99 -4.34
N ASN A 103 15.19 12.15 -4.44
CA ASN A 103 16.04 12.69 -3.37
C ASN A 103 15.23 13.43 -2.29
N GLY A 104 13.92 13.59 -2.48
CA GLY A 104 13.02 14.24 -1.52
C GLY A 104 12.83 15.74 -1.72
N ASP A 105 13.46 16.33 -2.74
CA ASP A 105 13.30 17.75 -3.08
C ASP A 105 11.87 18.03 -3.52
N VAL A 106 11.28 19.10 -2.99
CA VAL A 106 9.93 19.53 -3.38
C VAL A 106 9.99 20.19 -4.76
N VAL A 107 9.11 19.76 -5.65
CA VAL A 107 9.03 20.25 -7.03
C VAL A 107 7.60 20.65 -7.39
N GLU A 108 7.47 21.42 -8.46
CA GLU A 108 6.18 21.77 -9.05
C GLU A 108 5.44 20.52 -9.57
N GLN A 109 4.12 20.61 -9.62
CA GLN A 109 3.22 19.48 -9.93
C GLN A 109 3.39 18.91 -11.34
N ASP A 110 3.91 19.69 -12.28
CA ASP A 110 4.15 19.33 -13.67
C ASP A 110 5.59 18.84 -13.94
N SER A 111 6.43 18.74 -12.90
CA SER A 111 7.80 18.26 -13.04
C SER A 111 7.85 16.78 -13.48
N ASP A 112 8.65 16.49 -14.49
CA ASP A 112 8.91 15.11 -14.94
C ASP A 112 9.72 14.28 -13.92
N SER A 113 10.30 14.93 -12.91
CA SER A 113 11.16 14.27 -11.90
C SER A 113 10.37 13.73 -10.70
N ILE A 114 9.04 13.77 -10.73
CA ILE A 114 8.20 13.36 -9.60
C ILE A 114 8.21 11.84 -9.45
N LEU A 115 8.74 11.38 -8.33
CA LEU A 115 8.80 9.95 -7.95
C LEU A 115 8.21 9.69 -6.56
N ALA A 116 7.95 10.75 -5.80
CA ALA A 116 7.42 10.69 -4.44
C ALA A 116 6.48 11.86 -4.16
N ALA A 117 5.78 11.79 -3.03
CA ALA A 117 5.02 12.92 -2.50
C ALA A 117 5.00 12.91 -0.97
N SER A 118 4.67 14.05 -0.36
CA SER A 118 4.19 14.08 1.03
C SER A 118 2.74 14.48 1.06
N VAL A 119 1.94 13.75 1.84
CA VAL A 119 0.55 14.11 2.17
C VAL A 119 0.51 14.58 3.60
N ILE A 120 0.21 15.85 3.79
CA ILE A 120 0.13 16.50 5.10
C ILE A 120 -1.33 16.90 5.31
N ILE A 121 -1.90 16.50 6.43
CA ILE A 121 -3.26 16.88 6.82
C ILE A 121 -3.20 17.60 8.16
N GLU A 122 -3.67 18.84 8.18
CA GLU A 122 -3.69 19.69 9.36
C GLU A 122 -5.10 20.20 9.64
N LYS A 123 -5.52 20.12 10.91
CA LYS A 123 -6.80 20.66 11.34
C LYS A 123 -6.62 21.47 12.60
N ASN A 124 -7.13 22.71 12.60
CA ASN A 124 -7.10 23.60 13.76
C ASN A 124 -5.68 23.74 14.36
N GLY A 125 -4.66 23.84 13.51
CA GLY A 125 -3.25 23.96 13.93
C GLY A 125 -2.61 22.66 14.43
N LYS A 126 -3.28 21.50 14.31
CA LYS A 126 -2.74 20.19 14.66
C LYS A 126 -2.53 19.33 13.43
N THR A 127 -1.32 18.79 13.26
CA THR A 127 -1.02 17.76 12.26
C THR A 127 -1.71 16.45 12.63
N ILE A 128 -2.58 15.97 11.73
CA ILE A 128 -3.29 14.69 11.84
C ILE A 128 -2.50 13.60 11.11
N CYS A 129 -1.87 13.95 9.99
CA CYS A 129 -1.17 13.03 9.11
C CYS A 129 0.00 13.76 8.44
N ASN A 130 1.13 13.09 8.30
CA ASN A 130 2.29 13.56 7.53
C ASN A 130 3.01 12.32 6.99
N GLU A 131 2.57 11.86 5.83
CA GLU A 131 3.03 10.60 5.23
C GLU A 131 3.85 10.88 3.98
N ASN A 132 4.94 10.12 3.83
CA ASN A 132 5.74 10.13 2.61
C ASN A 132 5.33 8.95 1.74
N ILE A 133 5.09 9.24 0.46
CA ILE A 133 4.59 8.32 -0.55
C ILE A 133 5.70 8.09 -1.56
N ASN A 134 5.92 6.84 -1.94
CA ASN A 134 6.85 6.43 -2.98
C ASN A 134 6.08 5.75 -4.11
N PHE A 135 6.17 6.28 -5.33
CA PHE A 135 5.46 5.73 -6.49
C PHE A 135 6.31 4.72 -7.29
N CYS A 136 7.44 4.29 -6.73
CA CYS A 136 8.42 3.42 -7.38
C CYS A 136 8.84 2.26 -6.48
N GLU A 137 8.00 1.87 -5.52
CA GLU A 137 8.33 0.87 -4.49
C GLU A 137 8.71 -0.50 -5.08
N LYS A 138 8.01 -0.96 -6.12
CA LYS A 138 8.40 -2.21 -6.81
C LYS A 138 9.77 -2.10 -7.47
N GLY A 139 10.07 -0.94 -8.07
CA GLY A 139 11.37 -0.68 -8.68
C GLY A 139 12.51 -0.76 -7.66
N TRP A 140 12.34 -0.15 -6.49
CA TRP A 140 13.33 -0.22 -5.42
C TRP A 140 13.47 -1.61 -4.83
N ASN A 141 12.37 -2.32 -4.64
CA ASN A 141 12.41 -3.69 -4.14
C ASN A 141 13.16 -4.62 -5.10
N ALA A 142 12.90 -4.52 -6.41
CA ALA A 142 13.62 -5.30 -7.42
C ALA A 142 15.12 -5.00 -7.44
N LEU A 143 15.51 -3.73 -7.28
CA LEU A 143 16.92 -3.33 -7.18
C LEU A 143 17.59 -3.90 -5.92
N ASN A 144 16.93 -3.77 -4.76
CA ASN A 144 17.43 -4.27 -3.49
C ASN A 144 17.61 -5.80 -3.50
N ASP A 145 16.66 -6.52 -4.11
CA ASP A 145 16.75 -7.97 -4.27
C ASP A 145 17.95 -8.37 -5.15
N ALA A 146 18.17 -7.68 -6.27
CA ALA A 146 19.30 -7.93 -7.14
C ALA A 146 20.65 -7.71 -6.42
N LEU A 147 20.75 -6.62 -5.63
CA LEU A 147 21.95 -6.32 -4.84
C LEU A 147 22.22 -7.37 -3.77
N ARG A 148 21.18 -7.85 -3.08
CA ARG A 148 21.30 -8.91 -2.07
C ARG A 148 21.81 -10.22 -2.66
N ILE A 149 21.36 -10.57 -3.87
CA ILE A 149 21.83 -11.78 -4.57
C ILE A 149 23.32 -11.69 -4.90
N GLN A 150 23.84 -10.51 -5.26
CA GLN A 150 25.27 -10.34 -5.57
C GLN A 150 26.16 -10.44 -4.33
N GLN A 151 25.68 -10.03 -3.15
CA GLN A 151 26.48 -10.10 -1.91
C GLN A 151 26.60 -11.53 -1.33
N HIS A 152 25.77 -12.47 -1.80
CA HIS A 152 25.80 -13.87 -1.40
C HIS A 152 26.41 -14.81 -2.46
N LYS A 153 27.03 -14.25 -3.50
CA LYS A 153 27.87 -14.96 -4.47
C LYS A 153 29.35 -14.70 -4.18
#